data_AF-A0A1Q7HFY9-F1
#
_entry.id   AF-A0A1Q7HFY9-F1
#
_cell.length_a   1.000
_cell.length_b   1.000
_cell.length_c   1.000
_cell.angle_alpha   90.00
_cell.angle_beta   90.00
_cell.angle_gamma   90.00
#
_symmetry.space_group_name_H-M   'P 1'
#
loop_
_entity.id
_entity.type
_entity.pdbx_description
1 polymer ?
#
loop_
_entity_poly.entity_id
_entity_poly.type
_entity_poly.pdbx_seq_one_letter_code
_entity_poly.pdbx_strand_id
1 'polypeptide(L)'
;MIVRGTGECVGTFTDASVEQEAVVRARARLAAPSPESGPEQVRSAELFCEVATPAPELIVFGAGHDAAPVAQLAWAVGFAVTIVDVRQAFLTAERFPGATLVCAHFSQFAEHVNLSAGSFVLIMNHHVERDEECLRFSLESRAAYIGVLGPRSRYDKLLTGLADRGYVPASSRLASVRSPVGLALGAETPQEVAVSILSEVLAIRRGFAGGFLSGSVASLHRPDDKRLLAPS
;
A
#
# COMPACT_ATOMS: atom_id res chain seq x y z
N MET A 1 -16.02 20.55 -13.57
CA MET A 1 -16.56 19.20 -13.84
C MET A 1 -15.86 18.20 -12.94
N ILE A 2 -16.58 17.22 -12.41
CA ILE A 2 -16.06 16.09 -11.63
C ILE A 2 -16.18 14.83 -12.48
N VAL A 3 -15.11 14.03 -12.55
CA VAL A 3 -15.09 12.74 -13.25
C VAL A 3 -14.79 11.64 -12.23
N ARG A 4 -15.74 10.73 -12.02
CA ARG A 4 -15.59 9.62 -11.07
C ARG A 4 -14.98 8.40 -11.75
N GLY A 5 -14.31 7.55 -10.96
CA GLY A 5 -13.79 6.26 -11.44
C GLY A 5 -14.86 5.29 -11.94
N THR A 6 -16.13 5.48 -11.53
CA THR A 6 -17.30 4.74 -12.04
C THR A 6 -17.71 5.15 -13.47
N GLY A 7 -17.10 6.21 -14.01
CA GLY A 7 -17.46 6.79 -15.31
C GLY A 7 -18.49 7.92 -15.24
N GLU A 8 -19.17 8.09 -14.10
CA GLU A 8 -20.10 9.20 -13.84
C GLU A 8 -19.37 10.55 -13.90
N CYS A 9 -20.00 11.54 -14.54
CA CYS A 9 -19.48 12.91 -14.63
C CYS A 9 -20.53 13.89 -14.08
N VAL A 10 -20.09 14.88 -13.30
CA VAL A 10 -20.96 15.90 -12.69
C VAL A 10 -20.46 17.30 -13.06
N GLY A 11 -21.39 18.15 -13.51
CA GLY A 11 -21.10 19.49 -14.03
C GLY A 11 -20.62 19.45 -15.49
N THR A 12 -20.66 20.60 -16.15
CA THR A 12 -20.40 20.72 -17.59
C THR A 12 -19.44 21.86 -17.90
N PHE A 13 -18.86 21.84 -19.10
CA PHE A 13 -18.19 23.00 -19.70
C PHE A 13 -19.07 23.60 -20.80
N THR A 14 -18.85 24.88 -21.11
CA THR A 14 -19.63 25.58 -22.15
C THR A 14 -19.29 25.08 -23.56
N ASP A 15 -18.06 24.62 -23.77
CA ASP A 15 -17.58 24.04 -25.03
C ASP A 15 -17.59 22.51 -24.94
N ALA A 16 -18.45 21.87 -25.75
CA ALA A 16 -18.61 20.42 -25.77
C ALA A 16 -17.34 19.66 -26.21
N SER A 17 -16.48 20.28 -27.03
CA SER A 17 -15.23 19.67 -27.47
C SER A 17 -14.18 19.69 -26.37
N VAL A 18 -14.12 20.78 -25.59
CA VAL A 18 -13.31 20.85 -24.37
C VAL A 18 -13.81 19.83 -23.35
N GLU A 19 -15.12 19.73 -23.18
CA GLU A 19 -15.74 18.77 -22.26
C GLU A 19 -15.36 17.32 -22.57
N GLN A 20 -15.58 16.89 -23.81
CA GLN A 20 -15.31 15.52 -24.22
C GLN A 20 -13.84 15.14 -24.02
N GLU A 21 -12.93 16.06 -24.37
CA GLU A 21 -11.50 15.82 -24.21
C GLU A 21 -11.07 15.86 -22.74
N ALA A 22 -11.60 16.79 -21.94
CA ALA A 22 -11.33 16.87 -20.51
C ALA A 22 -11.73 15.58 -19.78
N VAL A 23 -12.88 14.98 -20.12
CA VAL A 23 -13.31 13.70 -19.54
C VAL A 23 -12.36 12.55 -19.89
N VAL A 24 -11.94 12.45 -21.16
CA VAL A 24 -10.99 11.42 -21.60
C VAL A 24 -9.66 11.55 -20.85
N ARG A 25 -9.13 12.77 -20.75
CA ARG A 25 -7.85 13.02 -20.07
C ARG A 25 -7.94 12.82 -18.56
N ALA A 26 -9.02 13.28 -17.92
CA ALA A 26 -9.26 13.04 -16.49
C ALA A 26 -9.33 11.53 -16.17
N ARG A 27 -9.99 10.73 -17.01
CA ARG A 27 -10.03 9.27 -16.86
C ARG A 27 -8.65 8.63 -17.02
N ALA A 28 -7.89 9.04 -18.04
CA ALA A 28 -6.54 8.54 -18.25
C ALA A 28 -5.63 8.86 -17.06
N ARG A 29 -5.74 10.08 -16.50
CA ARG A 29 -5.00 10.52 -15.32
C ARG A 29 -5.38 9.73 -14.08
N LEU A 30 -6.68 9.51 -13.83
CA LEU A 30 -7.17 8.72 -12.69
C LEU A 30 -6.72 7.24 -12.77
N ALA A 31 -6.57 6.70 -13.97
CA ALA A 31 -6.10 5.33 -14.22
C ALA A 31 -4.56 5.18 -14.16
N ALA A 32 -3.81 6.28 -14.03
CA ALA A 32 -2.35 6.22 -13.96
C ALA A 32 -1.89 5.54 -12.65
N PRO A 33 -0.69 4.90 -12.62
CA PRO A 33 -0.16 4.28 -11.40
C PRO A 33 0.09 5.26 -10.24
N SER A 34 0.32 6.54 -10.56
CA SER A 34 0.46 7.62 -9.59
C SER A 34 -0.28 8.83 -10.14
N PRO A 35 -1.60 8.92 -9.93
CA PRO A 35 -2.39 10.04 -10.40
C PRO A 35 -1.97 11.32 -9.69
N GLU A 36 -1.69 12.36 -10.46
CA GLU A 36 -1.18 13.64 -9.94
C GLU A 36 -2.10 14.79 -10.36
N SER A 37 -2.33 15.70 -9.43
CA SER A 37 -3.03 16.96 -9.71
C SER A 37 -2.12 17.90 -10.50
N GLY A 38 -2.69 18.65 -11.43
CA GLY A 38 -1.90 19.63 -12.17
C GLY A 38 -2.65 20.34 -13.29
N PRO A 39 -2.06 21.44 -13.80
CA PRO A 39 -2.61 22.17 -14.93
C PRO A 39 -2.50 21.34 -16.21
N GLU A 40 -3.42 21.57 -17.13
CA GLU A 40 -3.44 20.93 -18.44
C GLU A 40 -4.13 21.82 -19.48
N GLN A 41 -3.50 21.93 -20.64
CA GLN A 41 -4.09 22.57 -21.81
C GLN A 41 -5.01 21.57 -22.51
N VAL A 42 -6.31 21.89 -22.57
CA VAL A 42 -7.33 21.13 -23.31
C VAL A 42 -7.90 22.04 -24.37
N ARG A 43 -7.45 21.84 -25.62
CA ARG A 43 -7.80 22.70 -26.76
C ARG A 43 -7.50 24.18 -26.47
N SER A 44 -8.51 25.03 -26.54
CA SER A 44 -8.44 26.46 -26.26
C SER A 44 -8.54 26.82 -24.77
N ALA A 45 -8.81 25.85 -23.89
CA ALA A 45 -8.99 26.08 -22.46
C ALA A 45 -7.79 25.59 -21.64
N GLU A 46 -7.37 26.40 -20.68
CA GLU A 46 -6.46 25.99 -19.62
C GLU A 46 -7.29 25.49 -18.43
N LEU A 47 -7.08 24.23 -18.05
CA LEU A 47 -7.80 23.57 -16.96
C LEU A 47 -6.84 23.18 -15.85
N PHE A 48 -7.30 23.19 -14.61
CA PHE A 48 -6.63 22.51 -13.52
C PHE A 48 -7.39 21.23 -13.19
N CYS A 49 -6.71 20.09 -13.25
CA CYS A 49 -7.29 18.80 -12.87
C CYS A 49 -6.73 18.39 -11.52
N GLU A 50 -7.59 18.45 -10.51
CA GLU A 50 -7.35 17.90 -9.18
C GLU A 50 -7.71 16.40 -9.17
N VAL A 51 -6.80 15.58 -8.65
CA VAL A 51 -7.02 14.14 -8.51
C VAL A 51 -7.16 13.77 -7.04
N ALA A 52 -8.31 13.19 -6.69
CA ALA A 52 -8.58 12.64 -5.38
C ALA A 52 -8.68 11.11 -5.46
N THR A 53 -7.71 10.41 -4.89
CA THR A 53 -7.73 8.95 -4.74
C THR A 53 -7.94 8.57 -3.27
N PRO A 54 -8.54 7.40 -2.99
CA PRO A 54 -8.60 6.89 -1.62
C PRO A 54 -7.20 6.78 -0.99
N ALA A 55 -7.14 6.92 0.32
CA ALA A 55 -5.91 6.65 1.06
C ALA A 55 -5.44 5.22 0.77
N PRO A 56 -4.13 4.99 0.56
CA PRO A 56 -3.61 3.64 0.44
C PRO A 56 -3.88 2.85 1.72
N GLU A 57 -4.17 1.56 1.58
CA GLU A 57 -4.49 0.70 2.73
C GLU A 57 -3.25 -0.08 3.16
N LEU A 58 -2.98 -0.10 4.47
CA LEU A 58 -2.03 -1.00 5.10
C LEU A 58 -2.78 -1.93 6.06
N ILE A 59 -2.81 -3.21 5.75
CA ILE A 59 -3.39 -4.25 6.60
C ILE A 59 -2.24 -4.97 7.33
N VAL A 60 -2.25 -4.89 8.66
CA VAL A 60 -1.25 -5.51 9.52
C VAL A 60 -1.88 -6.69 10.24
N PHE A 61 -1.41 -7.91 9.92
CA PHE A 61 -1.74 -9.12 10.66
C PHE A 61 -0.77 -9.27 11.83
N GLY A 62 -1.30 -9.17 13.04
CA GLY A 62 -0.56 -9.18 14.29
C GLY A 62 -0.61 -7.83 15.00
N ALA A 63 -1.04 -7.83 16.25
CA ALA A 63 -1.11 -6.67 17.12
C ALA A 63 0.00 -6.68 18.18
N GLY A 64 1.17 -7.24 17.87
CA GLY A 64 2.35 -7.27 18.76
C GLY A 64 2.86 -5.88 19.17
N HIS A 65 3.86 -5.82 20.06
CA HIS A 65 4.41 -4.53 20.51
C HIS A 65 5.06 -3.72 19.37
N ASP A 66 5.55 -4.43 18.37
CA ASP A 66 6.21 -3.93 17.17
C ASP A 66 5.24 -3.47 16.08
N ALA A 67 3.96 -3.87 16.15
CA ALA A 67 2.93 -3.40 15.23
C ALA A 67 2.54 -1.93 15.49
N ALA A 68 2.59 -1.47 16.75
CA ALA A 68 2.20 -0.12 17.13
C ALA A 68 3.04 0.98 16.43
N PRO A 69 4.39 0.94 16.44
CA PRO A 69 5.18 1.94 15.72
C PRO A 69 4.96 1.89 14.21
N VAL A 70 4.74 0.71 13.62
CA VAL A 70 4.40 0.59 12.20
C VAL A 70 3.08 1.30 11.90
N ALA A 71 2.04 1.00 12.67
CA ALA A 71 0.72 1.60 12.49
C ALA A 71 0.75 3.12 12.63
N GLN A 72 1.46 3.62 13.64
CA GLN A 72 1.61 5.06 13.90
C GLN A 72 2.32 5.77 12.75
N LEU A 73 3.44 5.22 12.27
CA LEU A 73 4.18 5.83 11.16
C LEU A 73 3.37 5.76 9.85
N ALA A 74 2.72 4.62 9.58
CA ALA A 74 1.90 4.45 8.38
C ALA A 74 0.73 5.45 8.36
N TRP A 75 0.04 5.61 9.49
CA TRP A 75 -1.02 6.63 9.63
C TRP A 75 -0.47 8.04 9.42
N ALA A 76 0.69 8.37 10.00
CA ALA A 76 1.32 9.69 9.87
C ALA A 76 1.69 10.05 8.42
N VAL A 77 2.00 9.06 7.58
CA VAL A 77 2.28 9.27 6.14
C VAL A 77 1.06 9.05 5.23
N GLY A 78 -0.13 8.97 5.82
CA GLY A 78 -1.41 9.00 5.11
C GLY A 78 -1.97 7.64 4.67
N PHE A 79 -1.56 6.52 5.29
CA PHE A 79 -2.24 5.24 5.08
C PHE A 79 -3.49 5.11 5.94
N ALA A 80 -4.53 4.50 5.36
CA ALA A 80 -5.60 3.89 6.12
C ALA A 80 -5.08 2.56 6.70
N VAL A 81 -4.96 2.47 8.02
CA VAL A 81 -4.37 1.32 8.70
C VAL A 81 -5.46 0.42 9.29
N THR A 82 -5.35 -0.89 9.03
CA THR A 82 -6.18 -1.91 9.66
C THR A 82 -5.30 -2.89 10.42
N ILE A 83 -5.58 -3.10 11.70
CA ILE A 83 -4.89 -4.10 12.54
C ILE A 83 -5.80 -5.30 12.72
N VAL A 84 -5.30 -6.48 12.36
CA VAL A 84 -6.01 -7.76 12.48
C VAL A 84 -5.28 -8.64 13.48
N ASP A 85 -5.95 -9.04 14.56
CA ASP A 85 -5.42 -10.01 15.52
C ASP A 85 -6.58 -10.81 16.13
N VAL A 86 -6.33 -12.04 16.54
CA VAL A 86 -7.34 -12.86 17.24
C VAL A 86 -7.50 -12.47 18.71
N ARG A 87 -6.50 -11.78 19.27
CA ARG A 87 -6.45 -11.42 20.69
C ARG A 87 -7.07 -10.04 20.89
N GLN A 88 -8.36 -10.01 21.22
CA GLN A 88 -9.10 -8.76 21.48
C GLN A 88 -8.39 -7.81 22.46
N ALA A 89 -7.72 -8.34 23.49
CA ALA A 89 -7.00 -7.54 24.48
C ALA A 89 -5.86 -6.68 23.89
N PHE A 90 -5.32 -7.06 22.73
CA PHE A 90 -4.28 -6.30 22.05
C PHE A 90 -4.89 -5.18 21.17
N LEU A 91 -6.16 -5.28 20.80
CA LEU A 91 -6.82 -4.36 19.88
C LEU A 91 -7.47 -3.20 20.63
N THR A 92 -6.65 -2.24 21.06
CA THR A 92 -7.13 -1.02 21.73
C THR A 92 -6.81 0.23 20.93
N ALA A 93 -7.70 1.22 21.00
CA ALA A 93 -7.50 2.52 20.35
C ALA A 93 -6.30 3.30 20.94
N GLU A 94 -5.92 3.03 22.19
CA GLU A 94 -4.73 3.61 22.81
C GLU A 94 -3.44 3.12 22.13
N ARG A 95 -3.38 1.83 21.80
CA ARG A 95 -2.21 1.24 21.12
C ARG A 95 -2.17 1.57 19.63
N PHE A 96 -3.34 1.73 19.02
CA PHE A 96 -3.50 1.91 17.58
C PHE A 96 -4.48 3.06 17.27
N PRO A 97 -4.11 4.30 17.62
CA PRO A 97 -4.98 5.45 17.41
C PRO A 97 -5.25 5.66 15.91
N GLY A 98 -6.52 5.81 15.54
CA GLY A 98 -6.95 6.05 14.16
C GLY A 98 -6.93 4.83 13.24
N ALA A 99 -6.52 3.65 13.72
CA ALA A 99 -6.58 2.41 12.95
C ALA A 99 -7.96 1.73 13.08
N THR A 100 -8.37 1.05 12.02
CA THR A 100 -9.48 0.08 12.07
C THR A 100 -9.00 -1.17 12.78
N LEU A 101 -9.71 -1.63 13.81
CA LEU A 101 -9.33 -2.80 14.59
C LEU A 101 -10.26 -3.96 14.30
N VAL A 102 -9.71 -5.08 13.84
CA VAL A 102 -10.47 -6.26 13.45
C VAL A 102 -10.04 -7.45 14.31
N CYS A 103 -10.93 -7.86 15.21
CA CYS A 103 -10.74 -9.08 16.00
C CYS A 103 -11.23 -10.28 15.18
N ALA A 104 -10.31 -11.00 14.55
CA ALA A 104 -10.67 -12.13 13.69
C ALA A 104 -9.67 -13.29 13.81
N HIS A 105 -10.21 -14.49 13.86
CA HIS A 105 -9.45 -15.71 13.59
C HIS A 105 -9.27 -15.89 12.08
N PHE A 106 -8.25 -16.64 11.63
CA PHE A 106 -7.98 -16.83 10.20
C PHE A 106 -9.15 -17.47 9.44
N SER A 107 -9.99 -18.26 10.12
CA SER A 107 -11.21 -18.83 9.56
C SER A 107 -12.28 -17.78 9.19
N GLN A 108 -12.13 -16.54 9.68
CA GLN A 108 -13.08 -15.44 9.49
C GLN A 108 -12.51 -14.34 8.59
N PHE A 109 -11.29 -14.50 8.05
CA PHE A 109 -10.66 -13.45 7.25
C PHE A 109 -11.47 -13.06 6.01
N ALA A 110 -12.08 -14.04 5.32
CA ALA A 110 -12.89 -13.76 4.13
C ALA A 110 -14.13 -12.90 4.42
N GLU A 111 -14.62 -12.88 5.66
CA GLU A 111 -15.80 -12.11 6.08
C GLU A 111 -15.45 -10.70 6.57
N HIS A 112 -14.26 -10.53 7.13
CA HIS A 112 -13.89 -9.32 7.85
C HIS A 112 -12.73 -8.53 7.24
N VAL A 113 -11.95 -9.14 6.34
CA VAL A 113 -10.75 -8.52 5.76
C VAL A 113 -10.87 -8.54 4.25
N ASN A 114 -10.88 -7.36 3.65
CA ASN A 114 -10.85 -7.22 2.19
C ASN A 114 -9.43 -6.86 1.74
N LEU A 115 -8.85 -7.67 0.86
CA LEU A 115 -7.53 -7.43 0.28
C LEU A 115 -7.66 -7.17 -1.23
N SER A 116 -7.63 -5.89 -1.59
CA SER A 116 -7.76 -5.40 -2.96
C SER A 116 -6.41 -5.26 -3.67
N ALA A 117 -6.43 -4.86 -4.94
CA ALA A 117 -5.22 -4.57 -5.70
C ALA A 117 -4.42 -3.35 -5.17
N GLY A 118 -5.04 -2.48 -4.36
CA GLY A 118 -4.36 -1.34 -3.72
C GLY A 118 -3.85 -1.65 -2.32
N SER A 119 -4.14 -2.83 -1.79
CA SER A 119 -3.84 -3.18 -0.40
C SER A 119 -2.38 -3.60 -0.23
N PHE A 120 -1.72 -3.01 0.76
CA PHE A 120 -0.42 -3.44 1.26
C PHE A 120 -0.63 -4.28 2.50
N VAL A 121 -0.01 -5.46 2.54
CA VAL A 121 -0.15 -6.40 3.66
C VAL A 121 1.17 -6.51 4.40
N LEU A 122 1.12 -6.54 5.74
CA LEU A 122 2.23 -6.84 6.62
C LEU A 122 1.86 -7.98 7.56
N ILE A 123 2.67 -9.04 7.59
CA ILE A 123 2.46 -10.23 8.42
C ILE A 123 3.52 -10.25 9.52
N MET A 124 3.07 -10.13 10.78
CA MET A 124 3.93 -9.99 11.94
C MET A 124 3.27 -10.52 13.24
N ASN A 125 2.58 -11.66 13.18
CA ASN A 125 1.98 -12.24 14.39
C ASN A 125 3.02 -12.83 15.36
N HIS A 126 4.23 -13.10 14.86
CA HIS A 126 5.27 -13.90 15.54
C HIS A 126 4.83 -15.33 15.86
N HIS A 127 3.75 -15.83 15.25
CA HIS A 127 3.23 -17.18 15.44
C HIS A 127 3.16 -17.92 14.11
N VAL A 128 3.94 -19.01 13.96
CA VAL A 128 4.14 -19.71 12.68
C VAL A 128 2.84 -20.07 11.99
N GLU A 129 1.94 -20.78 12.69
CA GLU A 129 0.65 -21.20 12.12
C GLU A 129 -0.22 -20.02 11.67
N ARG A 130 -0.24 -18.92 12.44
CA ARG A 130 -1.06 -17.75 12.09
C ARG A 130 -0.46 -17.01 10.92
N ASP A 131 0.86 -16.82 10.91
CA ASP A 131 1.56 -16.17 9.82
C ASP A 131 1.42 -16.99 8.52
N GLU A 132 1.35 -18.32 8.62
CA GLU A 132 1.12 -19.21 7.48
C GLU A 132 -0.27 -19.01 6.87
N GLU A 133 -1.32 -18.98 7.69
CA GLU A 133 -2.69 -18.71 7.22
C GLU A 133 -2.84 -17.27 6.70
N CYS A 134 -2.20 -16.29 7.33
CA CYS A 134 -2.16 -14.91 6.82
C CYS A 134 -1.45 -14.84 5.46
N LEU A 135 -0.35 -15.59 5.29
CA LEU A 135 0.40 -15.64 4.04
C LEU A 135 -0.43 -16.28 2.93
N ARG A 136 -1.09 -17.41 3.21
CA ARG A 136 -2.00 -18.07 2.27
C ARG A 136 -3.11 -17.13 1.81
N PHE A 137 -3.83 -16.54 2.77
CA PHE A 137 -4.91 -15.60 2.50
C PHE A 137 -4.45 -14.40 1.64
N SER A 138 -3.27 -13.87 1.95
CA SER A 138 -2.68 -12.76 1.20
C SER A 138 -2.26 -13.15 -0.22
N LEU A 139 -1.71 -14.36 -0.40
CA LEU A 139 -1.29 -14.89 -1.71
C LEU A 139 -2.48 -15.22 -2.60
N GLU A 140 -3.59 -15.69 -2.04
CA GLU A 140 -4.87 -15.93 -2.74
C GLU A 140 -5.58 -14.61 -3.14
N SER A 141 -5.24 -13.51 -2.49
CA SER A 141 -5.80 -12.19 -2.78
C SER A 141 -5.17 -11.49 -4.00
N ARG A 142 -5.60 -10.24 -4.24
CA ARG A 142 -4.99 -9.34 -5.23
C ARG A 142 -4.01 -8.33 -4.64
N ALA A 143 -3.65 -8.44 -3.36
CA ALA A 143 -2.74 -7.49 -2.69
C ALA A 143 -1.49 -7.21 -3.55
N ALA A 144 -1.14 -5.92 -3.67
CA ALA A 144 0.00 -5.45 -4.45
C ALA A 144 1.34 -5.79 -3.79
N TYR A 145 1.34 -5.93 -2.48
CA TYR A 145 2.53 -6.11 -1.66
C TYR A 145 2.21 -6.95 -0.43
N ILE A 146 3.09 -7.90 -0.12
CA ILE A 146 2.99 -8.76 1.06
C ILE A 146 4.36 -8.76 1.77
N GLY A 147 4.47 -8.02 2.87
CA GLY A 147 5.64 -8.03 3.73
C GLY A 147 5.52 -9.12 4.80
N VAL A 148 6.57 -9.91 5.00
CA VAL A 148 6.65 -10.92 6.07
C VAL A 148 7.80 -10.57 7.01
N LEU A 149 7.47 -10.27 8.27
CA LEU A 149 8.46 -9.97 9.29
C LEU A 149 9.22 -11.21 9.75
N GLY A 150 10.52 -11.04 9.92
CA GLY A 150 11.43 -12.05 10.45
C GLY A 150 12.53 -12.45 9.45
N PRO A 151 13.44 -13.33 9.88
CA PRO A 151 14.55 -13.78 9.04
C PRO A 151 14.05 -14.60 7.85
N ARG A 152 14.87 -14.69 6.80
CA ARG A 152 14.54 -15.44 5.58
C ARG A 152 14.12 -16.90 5.87
N SER A 153 14.81 -17.54 6.80
CA SER A 153 14.52 -18.92 7.23
C SER A 153 13.12 -19.10 7.82
N ARG A 154 12.52 -18.04 8.40
CA ARG A 154 11.13 -18.07 8.86
C ARG A 154 10.18 -18.16 7.68
N TYR A 155 10.38 -17.32 6.66
CA TYR A 155 9.56 -17.33 5.46
C TYR A 155 9.66 -18.65 4.69
N ASP A 156 10.87 -19.20 4.55
CA ASP A 156 11.05 -20.49 3.89
C ASP A 156 10.27 -21.59 4.62
N LYS A 157 10.23 -21.58 5.96
CA LYS A 157 9.39 -22.50 6.76
C LYS A 157 7.89 -22.31 6.52
N LEU A 158 7.41 -21.07 6.36
CA LEU A 158 6.01 -20.82 6.04
C LEU A 158 5.65 -21.40 4.67
N LEU A 159 6.52 -21.21 3.66
CA LEU A 159 6.31 -21.79 2.34
C LEU A 159 6.31 -23.32 2.36
N THR A 160 7.24 -23.95 3.11
CA THR A 160 7.25 -25.40 3.28
C THR A 160 5.98 -25.89 3.96
N GLY A 161 5.54 -25.24 5.05
CA GLY A 161 4.30 -25.60 5.73
C GLY A 161 3.09 -25.54 4.80
N LEU A 162 3.00 -24.51 3.96
CA LEU A 162 1.92 -24.36 2.99
C LEU A 162 1.93 -25.50 1.97
N ALA A 163 3.11 -25.83 1.46
CA ALA A 163 3.28 -26.92 0.49
C ALA A 163 2.91 -28.28 1.10
N ASP A 164 3.31 -28.53 2.36
CA ASP A 164 2.97 -29.76 3.10
C ASP A 164 1.44 -29.90 3.30
N ARG A 165 0.73 -28.77 3.39
CA ARG A 165 -0.76 -28.72 3.43
C ARG A 165 -1.41 -28.68 2.05
N GLY A 166 -0.64 -28.88 0.98
CA GLY A 166 -1.16 -28.98 -0.39
C GLY A 166 -1.39 -27.64 -1.09
N TYR A 167 -0.89 -26.53 -0.53
CA TYR A 167 -0.96 -25.20 -1.14
C TYR A 167 0.39 -24.79 -1.72
N VAL A 168 0.47 -24.68 -3.05
CA VAL A 168 1.66 -24.17 -3.75
C VAL A 168 1.28 -22.89 -4.48
N PRO A 169 1.78 -21.71 -4.04
CA PRO A 169 1.44 -20.44 -4.66
C PRO A 169 2.03 -20.34 -6.07
N ALA A 170 1.31 -19.67 -6.98
CA ALA A 170 1.85 -19.34 -8.29
C ALA A 170 3.07 -18.41 -8.17
N SER A 171 4.09 -18.61 -9.01
CA SER A 171 5.33 -17.81 -8.99
C SER A 171 5.08 -16.31 -9.15
N SER A 172 4.04 -15.93 -9.89
CA SER A 172 3.62 -14.54 -10.06
C SER A 172 3.13 -13.90 -8.74
N ARG A 173 2.48 -14.67 -7.87
CA ARG A 173 2.07 -14.20 -6.54
C ARG A 173 3.25 -14.13 -5.58
N LEU A 174 4.18 -15.08 -5.65
CA LEU A 174 5.41 -15.02 -4.85
C LEU A 174 6.24 -13.76 -5.12
N ALA A 175 6.20 -13.21 -6.34
CA ALA A 175 6.87 -11.95 -6.67
C ALA A 175 6.34 -10.72 -5.90
N SER A 176 5.14 -10.79 -5.33
CA SER A 176 4.58 -9.74 -4.46
C SER A 176 5.07 -9.82 -3.01
N VAL A 177 5.78 -10.89 -2.64
CA VAL A 177 6.22 -11.12 -1.26
C VAL A 177 7.62 -10.53 -1.01
N ARG A 178 7.76 -9.82 0.11
CA ARG A 178 9.04 -9.32 0.64
C ARG A 178 9.33 -9.99 1.97
N SER A 179 10.41 -10.77 2.02
CA SER A 179 10.91 -11.37 3.25
C SER A 179 12.43 -11.58 3.21
N PRO A 180 13.19 -11.02 4.17
CA PRO A 180 12.73 -10.12 5.23
C PRO A 180 12.09 -8.83 4.68
N VAL A 181 11.09 -8.31 5.39
CA VAL A 181 10.42 -7.06 5.04
C VAL A 181 11.26 -5.86 5.45
N GLY A 182 11.22 -4.78 4.66
CA GLY A 182 11.87 -3.50 4.97
C GLY A 182 13.26 -3.31 4.35
N LEU A 183 13.70 -2.05 4.30
CA LEU A 183 15.02 -1.70 3.79
C LEU A 183 16.13 -2.06 4.78
N ALA A 184 17.31 -2.42 4.27
CA ALA A 184 18.48 -2.76 5.08
C ALA A 184 19.09 -1.52 5.77
N LEU A 185 18.48 -1.09 6.88
CA LEU A 185 18.91 0.08 7.66
C LEU A 185 19.79 -0.28 8.87
N GLY A 186 20.01 -1.56 9.15
CA GLY A 186 20.64 -2.01 10.40
C GLY A 186 19.77 -1.78 11.63
N ALA A 187 18.44 -1.84 11.47
CA ALA A 187 17.47 -1.60 12.53
C ALA A 187 17.54 -2.65 13.65
N GLU A 188 17.49 -2.19 14.91
CA GLU A 188 17.51 -3.05 16.10
C GLU A 188 16.25 -2.86 16.96
N THR A 189 15.76 -1.63 17.09
CA THR A 189 14.57 -1.34 17.89
C THR A 189 13.27 -1.52 17.09
N PRO A 190 12.12 -1.77 17.74
CA PRO A 190 10.83 -1.85 17.04
C PRO A 190 10.51 -0.59 16.21
N GLN A 191 10.93 0.59 16.67
CA GLN A 191 10.76 1.86 15.98
C GLN A 191 11.63 1.94 14.72
N GLU A 192 12.89 1.53 14.80
CA GLU A 192 13.78 1.48 13.62
C GLU A 192 13.31 0.43 12.60
N VAL A 193 12.83 -0.72 13.08
CA VAL A 193 12.23 -1.75 12.22
C VAL A 193 11.00 -1.18 11.51
N ALA A 194 10.16 -0.42 12.22
CA ALA A 194 9.02 0.26 11.60
C ALA A 194 9.42 1.28 10.53
N VAL A 195 10.49 2.05 10.76
CA VAL A 195 11.07 2.96 9.75
C VAL A 195 11.58 2.16 8.53
N SER A 196 12.27 1.05 8.76
CA SER A 196 12.76 0.16 7.70
C SER A 196 11.63 -0.39 6.84
N ILE A 197 10.57 -0.91 7.46
CA ILE A 197 9.38 -1.44 6.79
C ILE A 197 8.69 -0.36 5.98
N LEU A 198 8.38 0.78 6.62
CA LEU A 198 7.59 1.81 5.95
C LEU A 198 8.37 2.49 4.83
N SER A 199 9.71 2.58 4.94
CA SER A 199 10.57 3.06 3.86
C SER A 199 10.48 2.16 2.63
N GLU A 200 10.47 0.84 2.80
CA GLU A 200 10.27 -0.10 1.69
C GLU A 200 8.87 0.03 1.08
N VAL A 201 7.84 0.05 1.92
CA VAL A 201 6.44 0.19 1.49
C VAL A 201 6.25 1.47 0.65
N LEU A 202 6.79 2.61 1.10
CA LEU A 202 6.74 3.87 0.38
C LEU A 202 7.50 3.81 -0.94
N ALA A 203 8.71 3.24 -0.94
CA ALA A 203 9.51 3.07 -2.15
C ALA A 203 8.75 2.25 -3.20
N ILE A 204 8.24 1.07 -2.83
CA ILE A 204 7.49 0.19 -3.72
C ILE A 204 6.22 0.87 -4.23
N ARG A 205 5.44 1.51 -3.34
CA ARG A 205 4.23 2.25 -3.74
C ARG A 205 4.52 3.33 -4.78
N ARG A 206 5.69 3.98 -4.70
CA ARG A 206 6.11 5.03 -5.65
C ARG A 206 6.90 4.49 -6.85
N GLY A 207 7.14 3.17 -6.92
CA GLY A 207 7.90 2.55 -8.01
C GLY A 207 9.41 2.77 -7.92
N PHE A 208 9.95 2.94 -6.72
CA PHE A 208 11.38 3.06 -6.43
C PHE A 208 11.90 1.81 -5.71
N ALA A 209 13.21 1.55 -5.86
CA ALA A 209 13.89 0.45 -5.15
C ALA A 209 14.34 0.81 -3.73
N GLY A 210 14.39 2.11 -3.38
CA GLY A 210 15.04 2.61 -2.16
C GLY A 210 16.57 2.69 -2.30
N GLY A 211 17.24 3.18 -1.24
CA GLY A 211 18.71 3.34 -1.19
C GLY A 211 19.17 4.78 -1.00
N PHE A 212 20.49 5.00 -1.00
CA PHE A 212 21.07 6.33 -0.85
C PHE A 212 20.88 7.18 -2.11
N LEU A 213 20.47 8.44 -1.93
CA LEU A 213 20.24 9.38 -3.03
C LEU A 213 21.55 9.89 -3.68
N SER A 214 22.65 9.97 -2.93
CA SER A 214 23.92 10.57 -3.37
C SER A 214 24.58 9.84 -4.56
N GLY A 215 24.21 8.58 -4.83
CA GLY A 215 24.69 7.80 -5.97
C GLY A 215 23.64 7.60 -7.08
N SER A 216 22.43 8.16 -6.94
CA SER A 216 21.36 8.01 -7.92
C SER A 216 21.47 9.07 -9.01
N VAL A 217 21.63 8.64 -10.26
CA VAL A 217 21.50 9.51 -11.45
C VAL A 217 20.03 9.77 -11.80
N ALA A 218 19.10 9.04 -11.17
CA ALA A 218 17.67 9.22 -11.36
C ALA A 218 17.18 10.44 -10.57
N SER A 219 16.33 11.25 -11.23
CA SER A 219 15.67 12.40 -10.65
C SER A 219 14.92 12.00 -9.36
N LEU A 220 14.96 12.88 -8.34
CA LEU A 220 14.27 12.72 -7.04
C LEU A 220 12.76 12.47 -7.22
N HIS A 221 12.26 12.91 -8.36
CA HIS A 221 10.94 12.66 -8.87
C HIS A 221 11.05 12.00 -10.25
N ARG A 222 10.06 11.22 -10.70
CA ARG A 222 10.07 10.75 -12.10
C ARG A 222 10.19 11.96 -13.04
N PRO A 223 10.84 11.84 -14.21
CA PRO A 223 11.08 12.96 -15.12
C PRO A 223 9.82 13.80 -15.48
N ASP A 224 8.63 13.22 -15.33
CA ASP A 224 7.35 13.86 -15.58
C ASP A 224 6.89 14.84 -14.47
N ASP A 225 7.55 14.86 -13.31
CA ASP A 225 7.17 15.65 -12.11
C ASP A 225 7.82 17.06 -12.10
N LYS A 226 8.55 17.43 -13.17
CA LYS A 226 9.38 18.65 -13.20
C LYS A 226 8.63 19.98 -13.38
N ARG A 227 7.30 20.04 -13.22
CA ARG A 227 6.53 21.29 -13.44
C ARG A 227 6.08 22.04 -12.19
N LEU A 228 6.40 21.56 -10.98
CA LEU A 228 5.96 22.22 -9.74
C LEU A 228 6.96 23.20 -9.12
N LEU A 229 8.11 23.45 -9.74
CA LEU A 229 9.08 24.45 -9.25
C LEU A 229 9.64 25.28 -10.42
N ALA A 230 8.83 26.20 -10.93
CA ALA A 230 9.35 27.43 -11.53
C ALA A 230 8.90 28.60 -10.64
N PRO A 231 9.81 29.42 -10.08
CA PRO A 231 9.42 30.70 -9.51
C PRO A 231 8.97 31.63 -10.64
N SER A 232 8.09 32.56 -10.27
CA SER A 232 7.48 33.62 -11.08
C SER A 232 8.49 34.42 -11.91
#